data_AF-A0A1M5F9Q5-F1
#
_entry.id   AF-A0A1M5F9Q5-F1
#
_cell.length_a   1.000
_cell.length_b   1.000
_cell.length_c   1.000
_cell.angle_alpha   90.00
_cell.angle_beta   90.00
_cell.angle_gamma   90.00
#
_symmetry.space_group_name_H-M   'P 1'
#
loop_
_entity.id
_entity.type
_entity.pdbx_description
1 polymer ?
#
loop_
_entity_poly.entity_id
_entity_poly.type
_entity_poly.pdbx_seq_one_letter_code
_entity_poly.pdbx_strand_id
1 'polypeptide(L)'
;MDALSQFFATTDPMLLMVVGALVLLTWFLPALVALVFNRKQFKLILLACVPAGFSLIAWSGVMVWALTGNMVNRFRKKAVEPV
;
A
#
# COMPACT_ATOMS: atom_id res chain seq x y z
N MET A 1 -14.29 1.44 29.21
CA MET A 1 -14.84 1.04 27.89
C MET A 1 -15.90 2.01 27.38
N ASP A 2 -16.30 2.99 28.19
CA ASP A 2 -17.41 3.92 27.90
C ASP A 2 -17.10 5.00 26.87
N ALA A 3 -15.84 5.43 26.77
CA ALA A 3 -15.43 6.43 25.79
C ALA A 3 -15.61 5.91 24.35
N LEU A 4 -15.17 4.68 24.07
CA LEU A 4 -15.31 4.09 22.74
C LEU A 4 -16.78 3.85 22.37
N SER A 5 -17.60 3.36 23.30
CA SER A 5 -19.03 3.15 23.04
C SER A 5 -19.77 4.47 22.83
N GLN A 6 -19.46 5.53 23.59
CA GLN A 6 -19.99 6.87 23.32
C GLN A 6 -19.56 7.40 21.96
N PHE A 7 -18.30 7.21 21.55
CA PHE A 7 -17.82 7.62 20.24
C PHE A 7 -18.62 6.94 19.11
N PHE A 8 -18.76 5.61 19.15
CA PHE A 8 -19.51 4.89 18.12
C PHE A 8 -21.02 5.18 18.16
N ALA A 9 -21.59 5.56 19.30
CA ALA A 9 -23.02 5.88 19.44
C ALA A 9 -23.38 7.31 19.00
N THR A 10 -22.43 8.24 19.08
CA THR A 10 -22.65 9.67 18.76
C THR A 10 -22.11 10.09 17.40
N THR A 11 -21.19 9.31 16.82
CA THR A 11 -20.61 9.63 15.50
C THR A 11 -21.56 9.24 14.38
N ASP A 12 -21.70 10.14 13.40
CA ASP A 12 -22.46 9.90 12.18
C ASP A 12 -21.96 8.62 11.45
N PRO A 13 -22.83 7.62 11.20
CA PRO A 13 -22.46 6.41 10.47
C PRO A 13 -21.87 6.67 9.09
N MET A 14 -22.34 7.71 8.39
CA MET A 14 -21.84 8.06 7.07
C MET A 14 -20.40 8.58 7.14
N LEU A 15 -20.09 9.39 8.16
CA LEU A 15 -18.74 9.87 8.41
C LEU A 15 -17.80 8.70 8.73
N LEU A 16 -18.24 7.75 9.57
CA LEU A 16 -17.45 6.55 9.87
C LEU A 16 -17.14 5.72 8.62
N MET A 17 -18.10 5.55 7.70
CA MET A 17 -17.85 4.86 6.44
C MET A 17 -16.84 5.59 5.56
N VAL A 18 -16.95 6.91 5.42
CA VAL A 18 -16.03 7.72 4.61
C VAL A 18 -14.62 7.68 5.19
N VAL A 19 -14.48 7.87 6.51
CA VAL A 19 -13.18 7.80 7.18
C VAL A 19 -12.58 6.40 7.07
N GLY A 20 -13.38 5.35 7.28
CA GLY A 20 -12.94 3.96 7.10
C GLY A 20 -12.43 3.69 5.68
N ALA A 21 -13.14 4.19 4.66
CA ALA A 21 -12.71 4.08 3.27
C ALA A 21 -11.41 4.85 3.01
N LEU A 22 -11.26 6.07 3.53
CA LEU A 22 -10.02 6.86 3.40
C LEU A 22 -8.83 6.20 4.09
N VAL A 23 -9.04 5.60 5.25
CA VAL A 23 -8.00 4.84 5.96
C VAL A 23 -7.55 3.66 5.10
N LEU A 24 -8.48 2.87 4.55
CA LEU A 24 -8.13 1.76 3.66
C LEU A 24 -7.42 2.22 2.39
N LEU A 25 -7.90 3.30 1.75
CA LEU A 25 -7.27 3.88 0.56
C LEU A 25 -5.85 4.35 0.85
N THR A 26 -5.61 4.97 2.01
CA THR A 26 -4.29 5.43 2.42
C THR A 26 -3.37 4.26 2.78
N TRP A 27 -3.91 3.26 3.48
CA TRP A 27 -3.18 2.06 3.88
C TRP A 27 -2.68 1.25 2.67
N PHE A 28 -3.53 1.13 1.65
CA PHE A 28 -3.25 0.41 0.40
C PHE A 28 -2.86 1.33 -0.77
N LEU A 29 -2.54 2.60 -0.50
CA LEU A 29 -2.11 3.58 -1.51
C LEU A 29 -0.94 3.05 -2.37
N PRO A 30 0.12 2.43 -1.80
CA PRO A 30 1.22 1.87 -2.60
C PRO A 30 0.76 0.80 -3.57
N ALA A 31 -0.23 -0.01 -3.20
CA ALA A 31 -0.80 -1.04 -4.07
C ALA A 31 -1.59 -0.41 -5.23
N LEU A 32 -2.35 0.65 -4.99
CA LEU A 32 -3.05 1.39 -6.06
C LEU A 32 -2.06 1.99 -7.07
N VAL A 33 -0.97 2.58 -6.58
CA VAL A 33 0.12 3.10 -7.42
C VAL A 33 0.74 1.96 -8.26
N ALA A 34 1.02 0.81 -7.63
CA ALA A 34 1.55 -0.35 -8.33
C ALA A 34 0.60 -0.91 -9.41
N LEU A 35 -0.72 -0.77 -9.24
CA LEU A 35 -1.70 -1.21 -10.24
C LEU A 35 -1.60 -0.42 -11.54
N VAL A 36 -1.14 0.83 -11.48
CA VAL A 36 -0.93 1.69 -12.66
C VAL A 36 0.47 1.50 -13.23
N PHE A 37 1.51 1.59 -12.40
CA PHE A 37 2.91 1.61 -12.87
C PHE A 37 3.55 0.23 -12.99
N ASN A 38 3.09 -0.76 -12.24
CA ASN A 38 3.77 -2.05 -12.11
C ASN A 38 2.82 -3.23 -11.90
N ARG A 39 1.81 -3.35 -12.77
CA ARG A 39 0.79 -4.42 -12.81
C ARG A 39 1.30 -5.82 -12.49
N LYS A 40 2.53 -6.15 -12.93
CA LYS A 40 3.16 -7.48 -12.72
C LYS A 40 3.59 -7.73 -11.27
N GLN A 41 3.96 -6.70 -10.52
CA GLN A 41 4.45 -6.81 -9.13
C GLN A 41 3.38 -6.37 -8.11
N PHE A 42 2.22 -5.90 -8.59
CA PHE A 42 1.09 -5.50 -7.76
C PHE A 42 0.76 -6.51 -6.65
N LYS A 43 0.73 -7.82 -6.96
CA LYS A 43 0.41 -8.86 -5.97
C LYS A 43 1.41 -8.90 -4.81
N LEU A 44 2.70 -8.68 -5.09
CA LEU A 44 3.74 -8.66 -4.06
C LEU A 44 3.63 -7.40 -3.20
N ILE A 45 3.38 -6.25 -3.83
CA ILE A 45 3.19 -4.97 -3.14
C ILE A 45 1.93 -5.01 -2.26
N LEU A 46 0.84 -5.62 -2.73
CA LEU A 46 -0.39 -5.77 -1.97
C LEU A 46 -0.18 -6.61 -0.71
N LEU A 47 0.53 -7.73 -0.83
CA LEU A 47 0.90 -8.56 0.33
C LEU A 47 1.83 -7.83 1.28
N ALA A 48 2.78 -7.05 0.75
CA ALA A 48 3.70 -6.25 1.56
C ALA A 48 3.00 -5.08 2.27
N CYS A 49 1.91 -4.53 1.73
CA CYS A 49 1.12 -3.45 2.36
C CYS A 49 0.51 -3.86 3.71
N VAL A 50 0.17 -5.14 3.91
CA VAL A 50 -0.42 -5.63 5.16
C VAL A 50 0.56 -5.46 6.35
N PRO A 51 1.80 -6.00 6.32
CA PRO A 51 2.78 -5.73 7.36
C PRO A 51 3.40 -4.33 7.26
N ALA A 52 3.52 -3.75 6.05
CA ALA A 52 4.15 -2.43 5.90
C ALA A 52 3.30 -1.29 6.45
N GLY A 53 1.97 -1.41 6.48
CA GLY A 53 1.13 -0.37 7.06
C GLY A 53 1.38 -0.12 8.56
N PHE A 54 1.98 -1.09 9.27
CA PHE A 54 2.39 -0.91 10.68
C PHE A 54 3.70 -0.13 10.85
N SER A 55 4.45 0.13 9.77
CA SER A 55 5.74 0.83 9.83
C SER A 55 5.86 1.85 8.70
N LEU A 56 6.00 3.13 9.06
CA LEU A 56 6.19 4.22 8.10
C LEU A 56 7.38 3.98 7.15
N ILE A 57 8.46 3.40 7.66
CA ILE A 57 9.66 3.10 6.87
C ILE A 57 9.33 2.03 5.82
N ALA A 58 8.71 0.93 6.24
CA ALA A 58 8.30 -0.12 5.31
C ALA A 58 7.32 0.44 4.27
N TRP A 59 6.28 1.17 4.72
CA TRP A 59 5.27 1.77 3.85
C TRP A 59 5.89 2.68 2.77
N SER A 60 6.83 3.56 3.17
CA SER A 60 7.56 4.42 2.22
C SER A 60 8.44 3.63 1.24
N GLY A 61 9.09 2.55 1.70
CA GLY A 61 9.86 1.66 0.84
C GLY A 61 9.00 0.96 -0.21
N VAL A 62 7.83 0.45 0.18
CA VAL A 62 6.88 -0.17 -0.76
C VAL A 62 6.33 0.88 -1.73
N MET A 63 6.13 2.12 -1.31
CA MET A 63 5.72 3.23 -2.18
C MET A 63 6.76 3.55 -3.26
N VAL A 64 8.04 3.69 -2.87
CA VAL A 64 9.13 3.89 -3.83
C VAL A 64 9.24 2.71 -4.78
N TRP A 65 9.07 1.48 -4.28
CA TRP A 65 9.07 0.28 -5.10
C TRP A 65 7.87 0.21 -6.07
N ALA A 66 6.70 0.70 -5.66
CA ALA A 66 5.53 0.82 -6.52
C ALA A 66 5.75 1.76 -7.70
N LEU A 67 6.47 2.87 -7.48
CA LEU A 67 6.81 3.86 -8.51
C LEU A 67 7.97 3.42 -9.42
N THR A 68 9.08 2.96 -8.81
CA THR A 68 10.31 2.55 -9.49
C THR A 68 10.11 1.27 -10.28
N GLY A 69 9.25 0.40 -9.76
CA GLY A 69 8.90 -0.88 -10.32
C GLY A 69 10.06 -1.88 -10.35
N ASN A 70 10.07 -2.73 -11.38
CA ASN A 70 11.00 -3.86 -11.49
C ASN A 70 12.34 -3.50 -12.15
N MET A 71 12.91 -2.32 -11.84
CA MET A 71 14.23 -1.91 -12.36
C MET A 71 15.31 -2.95 -12.07
N VAL A 72 15.29 -3.55 -10.88
CA VAL A 72 16.28 -4.55 -10.45
C VAL A 72 16.33 -5.76 -11.40
N ASN A 73 15.19 -6.30 -11.85
CA ASN A 73 15.21 -7.40 -12.81
C ASN A 73 15.64 -6.97 -14.22
N ARG A 74 15.47 -5.70 -14.60
CA ARG A 74 15.97 -5.21 -15.90
C ARG A 74 17.49 -5.18 -15.92
N PHE A 75 18.13 -4.76 -14.83
CA PHE A 75 19.59 -4.82 -14.71
C PHE A 75 20.10 -6.26 -14.62
N ARG A 76 19.37 -7.14 -13.94
CA ARG A 76 19.76 -8.56 -13.80
C ARG A 76 19.70 -9.35 -15.11
N LYS A 77 18.75 -9.03 -16.02
CA LYS A 77 18.69 -9.64 -17.35
C LYS A 77 19.84 -9.21 -18.26
N LYS A 78 20.23 -7.92 -18.21
CA LYS A 78 21.34 -7.39 -19.00
C LYS A 78 22.70 -8.00 -18.64
N ALA A 79 22.88 -8.43 -17.39
CA ALA A 79 24.14 -9.04 -16.94
C ALA A 79 24.32 -10.50 -17.40
N VAL A 80 23.28 -11.14 -17.93
CA VAL A 80 23.28 -12.58 -18.29
C VAL A 80 23.23 -12.80 -19.81
N GLU A 81 23.11 -11.75 -20.63
CA GLU A 81 23.31 -11.84 -22.09
C GLU A 81 24.80 -11.58 -22.40
N PRO A 82 25.63 -12.62 -22.58
CA PRO A 82 26.94 -12.44 -23.21
C PRO A 82 26.73 -12.07 -24.68
N VAL A 83 27.41 -11.02 -25.12
CA VAL A 83 27.59 -10.65 -26.54
C VAL A 83 28.36 -11.75 -27.25
#